data_AF-A0A1W9V0U3-F1
#
_entry.id   AF-A0A1W9V0U3-F1
#
_cell.length_a   1.000
_cell.length_b   1.000
_cell.length_c   1.000
_cell.angle_alpha   90.00
_cell.angle_beta   90.00
_cell.angle_gamma   90.00
#
_symmetry.space_group_name_H-M   'P 1'
#
loop_
_entity.id
_entity.type
_entity.pdbx_description
1 polymer ?
#
loop_
_entity_poly.entity_id
_entity_poly.type
_entity_poly.pdbx_seq_one_letter_code
_entity_poly.pdbx_strand_id
1 'polypeptide(L)'
;VIFGTFLTRSGVLSSVHAFAESEIGPLFFIFIALTFAGSFTLLIQRWEDLKSDIEIKSMLSREALFLLNNLLFLSVLVISFWGIIFPLLSELFTGSKVTVGPPFYERATGPIWGALILLMGVAPLSTWGRSTAKTLGHAIWKPALIALLFPATALISGITNWIAISGFTLIGLVITVTLQQFWRGAYARSRNERLNENLPTALWNLIKRNRRRYGGYIIHISMVLMGIGILGIELFQTDTQQHLSIGDEIELAGYTLRYDRLDQFMHEDGRRITRGEMMLLKDGKEIKKLAPRFDLYPDGQPMTIPAVRSTLVDDVYNFKHF
;
A
#
# COMPACT_ATOMS: atom_id res chain seq x y z
N VAL A 1 -1.94 17.61 -3.80
CA VAL A 1 -1.96 18.54 -2.64
C VAL A 1 -2.99 19.64 -2.84
N ILE A 2 -2.82 20.54 -3.80
CA ILE A 2 -3.73 21.69 -4.02
C ILE A 2 -5.19 21.29 -4.21
N PHE A 3 -5.45 20.33 -5.10
CA PHE A 3 -6.79 19.77 -5.30
C PHE A 3 -7.36 19.11 -4.03
N GLY A 4 -6.52 18.40 -3.27
CA GLY A 4 -6.92 17.80 -1.99
C GLY A 4 -7.27 18.85 -0.93
N THR A 5 -6.48 19.93 -0.82
CA THR A 5 -6.76 21.07 0.06
C THR A 5 -8.06 21.78 -0.33
N PHE A 6 -8.30 21.95 -1.63
CA PHE A 6 -9.58 22.48 -2.12
C PHE A 6 -10.75 21.62 -1.64
N LEU A 7 -10.69 20.29 -1.84
CA LEU A 7 -11.77 19.39 -1.43
C LEU A 7 -12.04 19.40 0.08
N THR A 8 -11.01 19.46 0.92
CA THR A 8 -11.17 19.38 2.38
C THR A 8 -11.53 20.69 3.05
N ARG A 9 -11.39 21.84 2.36
CA ARG A 9 -11.65 23.17 2.94
C ARG A 9 -12.84 23.90 2.32
N SER A 10 -13.30 23.47 1.15
CA SER A 10 -14.41 24.13 0.43
C SER A 10 -15.81 23.68 0.87
N GLY A 11 -15.93 22.71 1.79
CA GLY A 11 -17.23 22.14 2.18
C GLY A 11 -17.88 21.24 1.11
N VAL A 12 -17.25 21.12 -0.06
CA VAL A 12 -17.76 20.38 -1.23
C VAL A 12 -17.91 18.88 -0.95
N LEU A 13 -17.01 18.30 -0.14
CA LEU A 13 -17.13 16.94 0.38
C LEU A 13 -17.24 16.96 1.91
N SER A 14 -18.23 16.23 2.44
CA SER A 14 -18.26 15.90 3.87
C SER A 14 -17.23 14.81 4.12
N SER A 15 -16.16 15.14 4.83
CA SER A 15 -15.10 14.20 5.21
C SER A 15 -14.87 14.29 6.70
N VAL A 16 -14.66 13.14 7.35
CA VAL A 16 -14.24 13.07 8.75
C VAL A 16 -12.83 13.68 8.98
N HIS A 17 -12.10 13.94 7.90
CA HIS A 17 -10.82 14.67 7.89
C HIS A 17 -10.96 16.08 7.29
N ALA A 18 -12.17 16.57 7.02
CA ALA A 18 -12.39 17.96 6.63
C ALA A 18 -12.18 18.84 7.88
N PHE A 19 -11.12 19.61 7.86
CA PHE A 19 -10.95 20.71 8.82
C PHE A 19 -12.00 21.78 8.55
N ALA A 20 -12.37 22.55 9.58
CA ALA A 20 -13.36 23.63 9.52
C ALA A 20 -13.41 24.33 8.15
N GLU A 21 -14.63 24.39 7.60
CA GLU A 21 -14.96 25.05 6.33
C GLU A 21 -14.39 26.47 6.33
N SER A 22 -13.76 26.87 5.23
CA SER A 22 -13.05 28.14 5.13
C SER A 22 -13.34 28.79 3.79
N GLU A 23 -13.39 30.12 3.77
CA GLU A 23 -13.63 30.95 2.57
C GLU A 23 -12.51 30.87 1.51
N ILE A 24 -11.47 30.08 1.74
CA ILE A 24 -10.35 29.92 0.79
C ILE A 24 -10.70 29.05 -0.43
N GLY A 25 -11.82 28.31 -0.40
CA GLY A 25 -12.24 27.41 -1.49
C GLY A 25 -12.20 28.06 -2.88
N PRO A 26 -12.86 29.21 -3.11
CA PRO A 26 -12.82 29.93 -4.38
C PRO A 26 -11.41 30.33 -4.84
N LEU A 27 -10.54 30.77 -3.93
CA LEU A 27 -9.15 31.14 -4.26
C LEU A 27 -8.36 29.93 -4.76
N PHE A 28 -8.50 28.78 -4.09
CA PHE A 28 -7.87 27.53 -4.52
C PHE A 28 -8.43 27.05 -5.86
N PHE A 29 -9.73 27.20 -6.09
CA PHE A 29 -10.34 26.86 -7.38
C PHE A 29 -9.77 27.71 -8.52
N ILE A 30 -9.71 29.04 -8.34
CA ILE A 30 -9.10 29.96 -9.32
C ILE A 30 -7.64 29.57 -9.57
N PHE A 31 -6.88 29.29 -8.51
CA PHE A 31 -5.49 28.87 -8.64
C PHE A 31 -5.34 27.56 -9.43
N ILE A 32 -6.17 26.56 -9.16
CA ILE A 32 -6.20 25.30 -9.90
C ILE A 32 -6.54 25.56 -11.38
N ALA A 33 -7.55 26.38 -11.65
CA ALA A 33 -7.96 26.71 -13.02
C ALA A 33 -6.84 27.42 -13.79
N LEU A 34 -6.18 28.42 -13.19
CA LEU A 34 -5.07 29.15 -13.81
C LEU A 34 -3.86 28.26 -14.04
N THR A 35 -3.46 27.46 -13.05
CA THR A 35 -2.30 26.55 -13.19
C THR A 35 -2.55 25.44 -14.19
N PHE A 36 -3.79 24.91 -14.24
CA PHE A 36 -4.20 23.94 -15.24
C PHE A 36 -4.16 24.54 -16.64
N ALA A 37 -4.82 25.69 -16.85
CA ALA A 37 -4.84 26.38 -18.14
C ALA A 37 -3.44 26.76 -18.62
N GLY A 38 -2.59 27.29 -17.74
CA GLY A 38 -1.20 27.62 -18.03
C GLY A 38 -0.38 26.38 -18.41
N SER A 39 -0.47 25.31 -17.62
CA SER A 39 0.26 24.06 -17.89
C SER A 39 -0.20 23.39 -19.19
N PHE A 40 -1.52 23.40 -19.45
CA PHE A 40 -2.10 22.84 -20.67
C PHE A 40 -1.71 23.65 -21.91
N THR A 41 -1.71 24.97 -21.81
CA THR A 41 -1.26 25.86 -22.89
C THR A 41 0.21 25.62 -23.22
N LEU A 42 1.07 25.55 -22.19
CA LEU A 42 2.50 25.25 -22.36
C LEU A 42 2.74 23.87 -22.98
N LEU A 43 1.94 22.87 -22.59
CA LEU A 43 2.00 21.51 -23.14
C LEU A 43 1.69 21.51 -24.65
N ILE A 44 0.62 22.20 -25.06
CA ILE A 44 0.25 22.31 -26.49
C ILE A 44 1.34 23.04 -27.26
N GLN A 45 1.84 24.16 -26.73
CA GLN A 45 2.87 24.96 -27.40
C GLN A 45 4.19 24.21 -27.57
N ARG A 46 4.54 23.34 -26.62
CA ARG A 46 5.78 22.53 -26.65
C ARG A 46 5.57 21.11 -27.13
N TRP A 47 4.42 20.79 -27.73
CA TRP A 47 4.09 19.41 -28.08
C TRP A 47 5.12 18.78 -29.02
N GLU A 48 5.59 19.53 -30.02
CA GLU A 48 6.60 19.05 -30.98
C GLU A 48 7.95 18.82 -30.31
N ASP A 49 8.37 19.71 -29.41
CA ASP A 49 9.61 19.60 -28.64
C ASP A 49 9.62 18.40 -27.67
N LEU A 50 8.45 17.91 -27.28
CA LEU A 50 8.28 16.79 -26.34
C LEU A 50 8.20 15.43 -27.03
N LYS A 51 8.21 15.40 -28.38
CA LYS A 51 8.16 14.15 -29.13
C LYS A 51 9.43 13.33 -28.89
N SER A 52 9.27 12.06 -28.56
CA SER A 52 10.41 11.17 -28.37
C SER A 52 10.99 10.72 -29.71
N ASP A 53 12.31 10.77 -29.84
CA ASP A 53 13.05 10.17 -30.95
C ASP A 53 13.17 8.62 -30.83
N ILE A 54 12.71 8.04 -29.72
CA ILE A 54 12.85 6.61 -29.44
C ILE A 54 11.68 5.83 -30.03
N GLU A 55 11.96 5.06 -31.07
CA GLU A 55 11.00 4.08 -31.62
C GLU A 55 10.98 2.78 -30.80
N ILE A 56 9.78 2.35 -30.40
CA ILE A 56 9.58 1.08 -29.70
C ILE A 56 9.63 -0.06 -30.72
N LYS A 57 10.75 -0.81 -30.74
CA LYS A 57 10.96 -1.92 -31.68
C LYS A 57 10.44 -3.28 -31.19
N SER A 58 10.16 -3.42 -29.90
CA SER A 58 9.61 -4.64 -29.30
C SER A 58 8.74 -4.31 -28.10
N MET A 59 7.54 -4.91 -28.03
CA MET A 59 6.62 -4.75 -26.89
C MET A 59 7.17 -5.33 -25.58
N LEU A 60 8.17 -6.21 -25.66
CA LEU A 60 8.84 -6.79 -24.49
C LEU A 60 10.13 -6.04 -24.12
N SER A 61 10.52 -5.00 -24.86
CA SER A 61 11.70 -4.21 -24.54
C SER A 61 11.51 -3.41 -23.26
N ARG A 62 12.61 -2.97 -22.65
CA ARG A 62 12.54 -2.20 -21.40
C ARG A 62 11.79 -0.87 -21.57
N GLU A 63 11.88 -0.25 -22.74
CA GLU A 63 11.16 0.97 -23.11
C GLU A 63 9.64 0.75 -23.10
N ALA A 64 9.17 -0.30 -23.77
CA ALA A 64 7.76 -0.65 -23.82
C ALA A 64 7.21 -1.00 -22.43
N LEU A 65 7.95 -1.75 -21.64
CA LEU A 65 7.57 -2.11 -20.27
C LEU A 65 7.55 -0.87 -19.34
N PHE A 66 8.45 0.09 -19.54
CA PHE A 66 8.41 1.35 -18.81
C PHE A 66 7.21 2.22 -19.19
N LEU A 67 6.84 2.26 -20.47
CA LEU A 67 5.61 2.92 -20.92
C LEU A 67 4.36 2.27 -20.33
N LEU A 68 4.30 0.93 -20.35
CA LEU A 68 3.21 0.17 -19.73
C LEU A 68 3.10 0.45 -18.23
N ASN A 69 4.22 0.52 -17.52
CA ASN A 69 4.24 0.89 -16.10
C ASN A 69 3.55 2.23 -15.86
N ASN A 70 3.88 3.25 -16.66
CA ASN A 70 3.30 4.58 -16.52
C ASN A 70 1.81 4.58 -16.88
N LEU A 71 1.41 3.80 -17.88
CA LEU A 71 0.00 3.64 -18.24
C LEU A 71 -0.79 3.01 -17.08
N LEU A 72 -0.26 1.98 -16.43
CA LEU A 72 -0.92 1.35 -15.27
C LEU A 72 -1.04 2.33 -14.09
N PHE A 73 0.01 3.11 -13.79
CA PHE A 73 -0.08 4.15 -12.76
C PHE A 73 -1.11 5.24 -13.13
N LEU A 74 -1.17 5.63 -14.41
CA LEU A 74 -2.19 6.56 -14.89
C LEU A 74 -3.61 5.97 -14.74
N SER A 75 -3.79 4.67 -14.98
CA SER A 75 -5.07 4.00 -14.73
C SER A 75 -5.47 4.05 -13.25
N VAL A 76 -4.54 3.78 -12.33
CA VAL A 76 -4.80 3.92 -10.87
C VAL A 76 -5.18 5.36 -10.54
N LEU A 77 -4.48 6.34 -11.11
CA LEU A 77 -4.80 7.76 -10.93
C LEU A 77 -6.22 8.08 -11.40
N VAL A 78 -6.60 7.67 -12.61
CA VAL A 78 -7.92 7.94 -13.19
C VAL A 78 -9.02 7.29 -12.36
N ILE A 79 -8.87 6.03 -11.95
CA ILE A 79 -9.85 5.32 -11.10
C ILE A 79 -9.99 6.02 -9.75
N SER A 80 -8.87 6.39 -9.13
CA SER A 80 -8.85 7.05 -7.83
C SER A 80 -9.48 8.44 -7.91
N PHE A 81 -9.13 9.20 -8.95
CA PHE A 81 -9.69 10.52 -9.23
C PHE A 81 -11.19 10.43 -9.49
N TRP A 82 -11.64 9.44 -10.25
CA TRP A 82 -13.05 9.19 -10.50
C TRP A 82 -13.81 8.94 -9.20
N GLY A 83 -13.33 8.03 -8.34
CA GLY A 83 -13.99 7.74 -7.06
C GLY A 83 -14.12 8.94 -6.13
N ILE A 84 -13.16 9.87 -6.17
CA ILE A 84 -13.18 11.12 -5.39
C ILE A 84 -14.17 12.15 -5.98
N ILE A 85 -14.23 12.28 -7.31
CA ILE A 85 -15.07 13.27 -8.00
C ILE A 85 -16.52 12.80 -8.14
N PHE A 86 -16.76 11.49 -8.18
CA PHE A 86 -18.08 10.92 -8.46
C PHE A 86 -19.21 11.44 -7.57
N PRO A 87 -19.06 11.60 -6.23
CA PRO A 87 -20.11 12.18 -5.39
C PRO A 87 -20.53 13.59 -5.79
N LEU A 88 -19.60 14.39 -6.34
CA LEU A 88 -19.85 15.76 -6.80
C LEU A 88 -20.63 15.76 -8.11
N LEU A 89 -20.26 14.85 -9.01
CA LEU A 89 -20.99 14.68 -10.27
C LEU A 89 -22.39 14.13 -10.01
N SER A 90 -22.53 13.13 -9.12
CA SER A 90 -23.84 12.56 -8.80
C SER A 90 -24.76 13.60 -8.17
N GLU A 91 -24.25 14.43 -7.26
CA GLU A 91 -25.03 15.52 -6.67
C GLU A 91 -25.46 16.52 -7.74
N LEU A 92 -24.54 16.92 -8.62
CA LEU A 92 -24.83 17.87 -9.70
C LEU A 92 -25.93 17.38 -10.67
N PHE A 93 -25.91 16.10 -11.03
CA PHE A 93 -26.82 15.55 -12.04
C PHE A 93 -28.09 14.90 -11.46
N THR A 94 -28.05 14.40 -10.22
CA THR A 94 -29.16 13.65 -9.59
C THR A 94 -29.72 14.30 -8.34
N GLY A 95 -29.05 15.32 -7.79
CA GLY A 95 -29.39 15.92 -6.50
C GLY A 95 -29.00 15.06 -5.28
N SER A 96 -28.38 13.89 -5.49
CA SER A 96 -27.98 12.98 -4.41
C SER A 96 -26.47 12.66 -4.45
N LYS A 97 -25.82 12.68 -3.27
CA LYS A 97 -24.41 12.30 -3.12
C LYS A 97 -24.27 10.78 -3.07
N VAL A 98 -23.63 10.21 -4.09
CA VAL A 98 -23.30 8.78 -4.14
C VAL A 98 -21.81 8.63 -3.88
N THR A 99 -21.45 8.02 -2.76
CA THR A 99 -20.06 7.74 -2.40
C THR A 99 -19.68 6.31 -2.74
N VAL A 100 -18.44 6.12 -3.19
CA VAL A 100 -17.88 4.79 -3.45
C VAL A 100 -16.96 4.39 -2.30
N GLY A 101 -17.21 3.22 -1.73
CA GLY A 101 -16.43 2.67 -0.64
C GLY A 101 -15.23 1.83 -1.10
N PRO A 102 -14.49 1.23 -0.15
CA PRO A 102 -13.35 0.35 -0.42
C PRO A 102 -13.59 -0.72 -1.52
N PRO A 103 -14.76 -1.40 -1.60
CA PRO A 103 -14.98 -2.43 -2.62
C PRO A 103 -14.87 -1.95 -4.06
N PHE A 104 -15.16 -0.68 -4.35
CA PHE A 104 -14.96 -0.10 -5.68
C PHE A 104 -13.48 -0.04 -6.03
N TYR A 105 -12.65 0.47 -5.12
CA TYR A 105 -11.22 0.64 -5.32
C TYR A 105 -10.49 -0.70 -5.38
N GLU A 106 -10.82 -1.64 -4.50
CA GLU A 106 -10.24 -2.99 -4.48
C GLU A 106 -10.47 -3.71 -5.81
N ARG A 107 -11.72 -3.71 -6.30
CA ARG A 107 -12.07 -4.38 -7.57
C ARG A 107 -11.43 -3.70 -8.79
N ALA A 108 -11.42 -2.37 -8.81
CA ALA A 108 -10.92 -1.62 -9.95
C ALA A 108 -9.38 -1.56 -10.01
N THR A 109 -8.72 -1.38 -8.87
CA THR A 109 -7.25 -1.18 -8.80
C THR A 109 -6.48 -2.45 -8.47
N GLY A 110 -7.08 -3.43 -7.80
CA GLY A 110 -6.43 -4.70 -7.42
C GLY A 110 -5.75 -5.41 -8.59
N PRO A 111 -6.43 -5.64 -9.73
CA PRO A 111 -5.81 -6.24 -10.91
C PRO A 111 -4.65 -5.42 -11.48
N ILE A 112 -4.76 -4.09 -11.43
CA ILE A 112 -3.73 -3.17 -11.93
C ILE A 112 -2.49 -3.23 -11.02
N TRP A 113 -2.67 -3.28 -9.71
CA TRP A 113 -1.59 -3.50 -8.75
C TRP A 113 -0.91 -4.86 -8.95
N GLY A 114 -1.68 -5.91 -9.20
CA GLY A 114 -1.13 -7.22 -9.59
C GLY A 114 -0.26 -7.14 -10.84
N ALA A 115 -0.72 -6.42 -11.88
CA ALA A 115 0.05 -6.18 -13.09
C ALA A 115 1.32 -5.35 -12.85
N LEU A 116 1.27 -4.33 -11.99
CA LEU A 116 2.44 -3.53 -11.59
C LEU A 116 3.48 -4.38 -10.85
N ILE A 117 3.07 -5.26 -9.92
CA ILE A 117 3.98 -6.17 -9.21
C ILE A 117 4.59 -7.19 -10.20
N LEU A 118 3.79 -7.75 -11.12
CA LEU A 118 4.32 -8.62 -12.17
C LEU A 118 5.39 -7.90 -13.00
N LEU A 119 5.10 -6.67 -13.42
CA LEU A 119 6.01 -5.84 -14.20
C LEU A 119 7.30 -5.53 -13.43
N MET A 120 7.21 -5.35 -12.11
CA MET A 120 8.35 -5.16 -11.21
C MET A 120 9.30 -6.36 -11.20
N GLY A 121 8.77 -7.59 -11.38
CA GLY A 121 9.56 -8.82 -11.51
C GLY A 121 10.08 -9.06 -12.93
N VAL A 122 9.33 -8.64 -13.94
CA VAL A 122 9.65 -8.93 -15.35
C VAL A 122 10.57 -7.87 -15.99
N ALA A 123 10.28 -6.58 -15.79
CA ALA A 123 10.98 -5.48 -16.45
C ALA A 123 12.49 -5.43 -16.17
N PRO A 124 13.00 -5.73 -14.95
CA PRO A 124 14.44 -5.79 -14.70
C PRO A 124 15.20 -6.82 -15.54
N LEU A 125 14.50 -7.86 -16.01
CA LEU A 125 15.07 -8.93 -16.83
C LEU A 125 15.10 -8.58 -18.33
N SER A 126 14.33 -7.57 -18.75
CA SER A 126 14.28 -7.12 -20.14
C SER A 126 15.47 -6.24 -20.51
N THR A 127 15.90 -6.30 -21.77
CA THR A 127 17.00 -5.50 -22.36
C THR A 127 16.45 -4.28 -23.11
N TRP A 128 17.26 -3.21 -23.19
CA TRP A 128 16.96 -2.04 -24.02
C TRP A 128 16.99 -2.42 -25.52
N GLY A 129 16.15 -1.77 -26.32
CA GLY A 129 16.07 -1.91 -27.78
C GLY A 129 15.34 -3.17 -28.26
N ARG A 130 15.82 -4.37 -27.91
CA ARG A 130 15.19 -5.63 -28.32
C ARG A 130 15.27 -6.67 -27.22
N SER A 131 14.10 -7.09 -26.77
CA SER A 131 13.90 -8.28 -25.94
C SER A 131 12.85 -9.16 -26.62
N THR A 132 13.04 -10.48 -26.53
CA THR A 132 12.13 -11.49 -27.10
C THR A 132 11.54 -12.34 -25.98
N ALA A 133 10.41 -13.01 -26.24
CA ALA A 133 9.83 -13.96 -25.29
C ALA A 133 10.83 -15.07 -24.91
N LYS A 134 11.67 -15.51 -25.87
CA LYS A 134 12.72 -16.52 -25.63
C LYS A 134 13.77 -16.00 -24.65
N THR A 135 14.32 -14.81 -24.85
CA THR A 135 15.36 -14.24 -23.98
C THR A 135 14.82 -13.98 -22.57
N LEU A 136 13.61 -13.46 -22.47
CA LEU A 136 12.96 -13.20 -21.19
C LEU A 136 12.61 -14.50 -20.46
N GLY A 137 12.11 -15.51 -21.18
CA GLY A 137 11.85 -16.86 -20.66
C GLY A 137 13.11 -17.50 -20.07
N HIS A 138 14.24 -17.42 -20.78
CA HIS A 138 15.53 -17.92 -20.29
C HIS A 138 16.03 -17.17 -19.05
N ALA A 139 15.69 -15.89 -18.92
CA ALA A 139 16.06 -15.09 -17.75
C ALA A 139 15.17 -15.40 -16.52
N ILE A 140 13.87 -15.65 -16.74
CA ILE A 140 12.87 -15.73 -15.68
C ILE A 140 12.62 -17.14 -15.14
N TRP A 141 12.90 -18.22 -15.88
CA TRP A 141 12.50 -19.57 -15.43
C TRP A 141 13.11 -20.00 -14.09
N LYS A 142 14.41 -19.71 -13.85
CA LYS A 142 15.07 -20.02 -12.57
C LYS A 142 14.44 -19.24 -11.41
N PRO A 143 14.32 -17.91 -11.47
CA PRO A 143 13.69 -17.17 -10.39
C PRO A 143 12.19 -17.51 -10.24
N ALA A 144 11.48 -17.79 -11.33
CA ALA A 144 10.08 -18.22 -11.26
C ALA A 144 9.92 -19.57 -10.55
N LEU A 145 10.81 -20.53 -10.81
CA LEU A 145 10.78 -21.83 -10.12
C LEU A 145 11.02 -21.70 -8.62
N ILE A 146 12.00 -20.88 -8.22
CA ILE A 146 12.28 -20.60 -6.80
C ILE A 146 11.13 -19.80 -6.17
N ALA A 147 10.50 -18.89 -6.93
CA ALA A 147 9.36 -18.11 -6.46
C ALA A 147 8.14 -18.98 -6.09
N LEU A 148 8.00 -20.19 -6.64
CA LEU A 148 6.94 -21.13 -6.27
C LEU A 148 7.03 -21.61 -4.81
N LEU A 149 8.17 -21.43 -4.14
CA LEU A 149 8.27 -21.70 -2.70
C LEU A 149 7.31 -20.82 -1.88
N PHE A 150 7.04 -19.58 -2.31
CA PHE A 150 6.16 -18.65 -1.60
C PHE A 150 4.70 -19.14 -1.58
N PRO A 151 4.02 -19.37 -2.73
CA PRO A 151 2.67 -19.93 -2.72
C PRO A 151 2.64 -21.36 -2.14
N ALA A 152 3.70 -22.16 -2.28
CA ALA A 152 3.77 -23.48 -1.64
C ALA A 152 3.76 -23.35 -0.10
N THR A 153 4.54 -22.44 0.48
CA THR A 153 4.51 -22.20 1.93
C THR A 153 3.15 -21.71 2.41
N ALA A 154 2.46 -20.87 1.63
CA ALA A 154 1.11 -20.43 1.94
C ALA A 154 0.11 -21.60 1.94
N LEU A 155 0.15 -22.45 0.90
CA LEU A 155 -0.70 -23.63 0.80
C LEU A 155 -0.47 -24.63 1.95
N ILE A 156 0.80 -24.89 2.30
CA ILE A 156 1.16 -25.78 3.42
C ILE A 156 0.65 -25.19 4.75
N SER A 157 0.63 -23.87 4.88
CA SER A 157 0.09 -23.16 6.06
C SER A 157 -1.44 -23.12 6.09
N GLY A 158 -2.13 -23.76 5.13
CA GLY A 158 -3.59 -23.83 5.06
C GLY A 158 -4.26 -22.69 4.29
N ILE A 159 -3.50 -21.77 3.70
CA ILE A 159 -4.05 -20.67 2.89
C ILE A 159 -4.44 -21.23 1.52
N THR A 160 -5.75 -21.26 1.23
CA THR A 160 -6.29 -21.80 -0.04
C THR A 160 -6.93 -20.73 -0.94
N ASN A 161 -7.04 -19.48 -0.48
CA ASN A 161 -7.61 -18.38 -1.25
C ASN A 161 -6.76 -18.08 -2.50
N TRP A 162 -7.36 -18.17 -3.69
CA TRP A 162 -6.64 -18.02 -4.96
C TRP A 162 -6.01 -16.62 -5.15
N ILE A 163 -6.64 -15.57 -4.60
CA ILE A 163 -6.11 -14.20 -4.65
C ILE A 163 -4.83 -14.14 -3.81
N ALA A 164 -4.85 -14.69 -2.59
CA ALA A 164 -3.67 -14.77 -1.74
C ALA A 164 -2.54 -15.57 -2.43
N ILE A 165 -2.85 -16.73 -2.99
CA ILE A 165 -1.87 -17.57 -3.70
C ILE A 165 -1.26 -16.83 -4.90
N SER A 166 -2.07 -16.14 -5.70
CA SER A 166 -1.57 -15.33 -6.82
C SER A 166 -0.69 -14.17 -6.33
N GLY A 167 -1.10 -13.48 -5.26
CA GLY A 167 -0.35 -12.41 -4.62
C GLY A 167 1.02 -12.88 -4.11
N PHE A 168 1.07 -13.99 -3.36
CA PHE A 168 2.33 -14.58 -2.88
C PHE A 168 3.22 -15.06 -4.03
N THR A 169 2.65 -15.54 -5.13
CA THR A 169 3.41 -15.91 -6.34
C THR A 169 4.11 -14.68 -6.92
N LEU A 170 3.39 -13.57 -7.08
CA LEU A 170 3.94 -12.32 -7.60
C LEU A 170 5.00 -11.72 -6.68
N ILE A 171 4.74 -11.70 -5.37
CA ILE A 171 5.71 -11.27 -4.34
C ILE A 171 6.99 -12.11 -4.41
N GLY A 172 6.84 -13.44 -4.42
CA GLY A 172 7.96 -14.37 -4.51
C GLY A 172 8.79 -14.18 -5.78
N LEU A 173 8.13 -13.89 -6.90
CA LEU A 173 8.80 -13.60 -8.17
C LEU A 173 9.66 -12.34 -8.08
N VAL A 174 9.12 -11.24 -7.56
CA VAL A 174 9.86 -9.98 -7.42
C VAL A 174 11.03 -10.13 -6.46
N ILE A 175 10.83 -10.77 -5.30
CA ILE A 175 11.90 -11.03 -4.33
C ILE A 175 13.01 -11.82 -5.00
N THR A 176 12.67 -12.93 -5.65
CA THR A 176 13.66 -13.83 -6.23
C THR A 176 14.42 -13.18 -7.39
N VAL A 177 13.73 -12.47 -8.28
CA VAL A 177 14.37 -11.72 -9.36
C VAL A 177 15.30 -10.65 -8.79
N THR A 178 14.85 -9.91 -7.78
CA THR A 178 15.64 -8.84 -7.16
C THR A 178 16.90 -9.39 -6.51
N LEU A 179 16.77 -10.43 -5.67
CA LEU A 179 17.91 -11.12 -5.06
C LEU A 179 18.87 -11.67 -6.11
N GLN A 180 18.35 -12.20 -7.22
CA GLN A 180 19.18 -12.67 -8.34
C GLN A 180 19.98 -11.52 -8.99
N GLN A 181 19.43 -10.31 -9.09
CA GLN A 181 20.16 -9.14 -9.61
C GLN A 181 21.31 -8.70 -8.68
N PHE A 182 21.09 -8.74 -7.36
CA PHE A 182 22.16 -8.52 -6.38
C PHE A 182 23.22 -9.61 -6.47
N TRP A 183 22.81 -10.88 -6.45
CA TRP A 183 23.71 -12.03 -6.49
C TRP A 183 24.57 -12.04 -7.75
N ARG A 184 23.98 -11.91 -8.94
CA ARG A 184 24.73 -11.90 -10.22
C ARG A 184 25.74 -10.77 -10.27
N GLY A 185 25.38 -9.58 -9.80
CA GLY A 185 26.27 -8.42 -9.78
C GLY A 185 27.42 -8.60 -8.79
N ALA A 186 27.15 -9.08 -7.58
CA ALA A 186 28.16 -9.31 -6.55
C ALA A 186 29.10 -10.46 -6.92
N TYR A 187 28.53 -11.57 -7.41
CA TYR A 187 29.30 -12.74 -7.85
C TYR A 187 30.25 -12.38 -9.00
N ALA A 188 29.77 -11.70 -10.04
CA ALA A 188 30.60 -11.27 -11.16
C ALA A 188 31.76 -10.36 -10.73
N ARG A 189 31.55 -9.49 -9.74
CA ARG A 189 32.61 -8.67 -9.15
C ARG A 189 33.61 -9.49 -8.33
N SER A 190 33.13 -10.39 -7.49
CA SER A 190 34.00 -11.24 -6.64
C SER A 190 34.91 -12.17 -7.45
N ARG A 191 34.47 -12.57 -8.64
CA ARG A 191 35.24 -13.39 -9.59
C ARG A 191 36.14 -12.57 -10.52
N ASN A 192 36.12 -11.24 -10.41
CA ASN A 192 36.99 -10.38 -11.20
C ASN A 192 38.36 -10.29 -10.52
N GLU A 193 39.33 -11.01 -11.08
CA GLU A 193 40.71 -11.08 -10.56
C GLU A 193 41.38 -9.72 -10.43
N ARG A 194 40.98 -8.71 -11.22
CA ARG A 194 41.50 -7.34 -11.13
C ARG A 194 41.01 -6.58 -9.90
N LEU A 195 39.83 -6.94 -9.37
CA LEU A 195 39.23 -6.28 -8.21
C LEU A 195 39.66 -6.95 -6.89
N ASN A 196 39.92 -8.26 -6.93
CA ASN A 196 40.32 -9.07 -5.77
C ASN A 196 39.42 -8.84 -4.53
N GLU A 197 38.11 -8.77 -4.76
CA GLU A 197 37.09 -8.52 -3.72
C GLU A 197 36.49 -9.85 -3.24
N ASN A 198 36.37 -10.06 -1.93
CA ASN A 198 35.50 -11.12 -1.40
C ASN A 198 34.01 -10.79 -1.61
N LEU A 199 33.12 -11.77 -1.51
CA LEU A 199 31.70 -11.59 -1.86
C LEU A 199 30.99 -10.47 -1.07
N PRO A 200 31.18 -10.31 0.26
CA PRO A 200 30.57 -9.20 1.00
C PRO A 200 31.08 -7.82 0.55
N THR A 201 32.38 -7.69 0.32
CA THR A 201 32.97 -6.43 -0.16
C THR A 201 32.49 -6.11 -1.57
N ALA A 202 32.40 -7.13 -2.42
CA ALA A 202 31.88 -7.01 -3.78
C ALA A 202 30.42 -6.53 -3.79
N LEU A 203 29.57 -7.06 -2.91
CA LEU A 203 28.19 -6.62 -2.74
C LEU A 203 28.11 -5.16 -2.26
N TRP A 204 28.87 -4.79 -1.24
CA TRP A 204 28.89 -3.42 -0.72
C TRP A 204 29.34 -2.40 -1.78
N ASN A 205 30.45 -2.70 -2.47
CA ASN A 205 30.98 -1.83 -3.52
C ASN A 205 30.05 -1.74 -4.73
N LEU A 206 29.33 -2.82 -5.06
CA LEU A 206 28.31 -2.83 -6.10
C LEU A 206 27.19 -1.84 -5.79
N ILE A 207 26.66 -1.88 -4.57
CA ILE A 207 25.59 -0.97 -4.12
C ILE A 207 26.11 0.47 -4.08
N LYS A 208 27.27 0.69 -3.48
CA LYS A 208 27.89 2.02 -3.35
C LYS A 208 28.15 2.68 -4.70
N ARG A 209 28.62 1.91 -5.70
CA ARG A 209 28.94 2.45 -7.03
C ARG A 209 27.70 2.68 -7.89
N ASN A 210 26.66 1.85 -7.74
CA ASN A 210 25.46 1.87 -8.58
C ASN A 210 24.18 2.18 -7.79
N ARG A 211 24.24 3.21 -6.93
CA ARG A 211 23.17 3.58 -6.00
C ARG A 211 21.80 3.71 -6.66
N ARG A 212 21.70 4.34 -7.84
CA ARG A 212 20.42 4.50 -8.55
C ARG A 212 19.77 3.15 -8.92
N ARG A 213 20.57 2.20 -9.40
CA ARG A 213 20.07 0.89 -9.83
C ARG A 213 19.70 0.01 -8.64
N TYR A 214 20.61 -0.13 -7.68
CA TYR A 214 20.38 -1.00 -6.52
C TYR A 214 19.44 -0.36 -5.49
N GLY A 215 19.36 0.97 -5.44
CA GLY A 215 18.31 1.69 -4.71
C GLY A 215 16.93 1.39 -5.27
N GLY A 216 16.76 1.35 -6.60
CA GLY A 216 15.50 0.91 -7.22
C GLY A 216 15.11 -0.52 -6.82
N TYR A 217 16.07 -1.43 -6.76
CA TYR A 217 15.83 -2.79 -6.28
C TYR A 217 15.47 -2.87 -4.80
N ILE A 218 16.04 -2.01 -3.94
CA ILE A 218 15.61 -1.91 -2.53
C ILE A 218 14.14 -1.48 -2.47
N ILE A 219 13.74 -0.48 -3.27
CA ILE A 219 12.34 -0.05 -3.35
C ILE A 219 11.43 -1.20 -3.80
N HIS A 220 11.85 -2.02 -4.76
CA HIS A 220 11.06 -3.19 -5.18
C HIS A 220 10.81 -4.15 -4.01
N ILE A 221 11.82 -4.43 -3.19
CA ILE A 221 11.66 -5.24 -1.96
C ILE A 221 10.68 -4.55 -0.99
N SER A 222 10.80 -3.25 -0.76
CA SER A 222 9.88 -2.51 0.11
C SER A 222 8.42 -2.58 -0.38
N MET A 223 8.20 -2.47 -1.70
CA MET A 223 6.85 -2.55 -2.28
C MET A 223 6.21 -3.91 -2.09
N VAL A 224 6.97 -5.00 -2.22
CA VAL A 224 6.41 -6.34 -1.98
C VAL A 224 6.26 -6.69 -0.51
N LEU A 225 7.08 -6.13 0.38
CA LEU A 225 6.83 -6.19 1.83
C LEU A 225 5.51 -5.50 2.20
N MET A 226 5.25 -4.31 1.62
CA MET A 226 3.93 -3.67 1.73
C MET A 226 2.82 -4.56 1.16
N GLY A 227 3.06 -5.21 0.03
CA GLY A 227 2.12 -6.17 -0.56
C GLY A 227 1.76 -7.35 0.36
N ILE A 228 2.70 -7.86 1.16
CA ILE A 228 2.43 -8.89 2.18
C ILE A 228 1.44 -8.33 3.23
N GLY A 229 1.68 -7.11 3.73
CA GLY A 229 0.79 -6.46 4.68
C GLY A 229 -0.61 -6.19 4.12
N ILE A 230 -0.69 -5.76 2.86
CA ILE A 230 -1.97 -5.54 2.16
C ILE A 230 -2.73 -6.87 2.01
N LEU A 231 -2.09 -7.95 1.56
CA LEU A 231 -2.75 -9.26 1.52
C LEU A 231 -3.19 -9.72 2.92
N GLY A 232 -2.38 -9.41 3.93
CA GLY A 232 -2.67 -9.58 5.35
C GLY A 232 -4.02 -9.00 5.75
N ILE A 233 -4.14 -7.68 5.61
CA ILE A 233 -5.31 -6.92 6.05
C ILE A 233 -6.54 -7.21 5.19
N GLU A 234 -6.39 -7.37 3.88
CA GLU A 234 -7.52 -7.54 2.97
C GLU A 234 -8.13 -8.95 3.01
N LEU A 235 -7.30 -9.99 3.25
CA LEU A 235 -7.74 -11.39 3.10
C LEU A 235 -7.77 -12.19 4.40
N PHE A 236 -7.04 -11.78 5.44
CA PHE A 236 -6.89 -12.54 6.67
C PHE A 236 -7.36 -11.79 7.92
N GLN A 237 -7.87 -10.57 7.78
CA GLN A 237 -8.46 -9.84 8.89
C GLN A 237 -9.77 -10.52 9.33
N THR A 238 -9.91 -10.71 10.64
CA THR A 238 -11.15 -11.15 11.28
C THR A 238 -11.58 -10.10 12.30
N ASP A 239 -12.83 -9.66 12.22
CA ASP A 239 -13.40 -8.72 13.17
C ASP A 239 -14.71 -9.26 13.76
N THR A 240 -15.06 -8.76 14.94
CA THR A 240 -16.32 -9.06 15.61
C THR A 240 -16.72 -7.88 16.48
N GLN A 241 -18.02 -7.74 16.73
CA GLN A 241 -18.57 -6.71 17.61
C GLN A 241 -19.59 -7.38 18.53
N GLN A 242 -19.38 -7.28 19.85
CA GLN A 242 -20.28 -7.83 20.86
C GLN A 242 -20.40 -6.89 22.05
N HIS A 243 -21.52 -6.98 22.76
CA HIS A 243 -21.71 -6.31 24.03
C HIS A 243 -21.19 -7.23 25.15
N LEU A 244 -20.22 -6.74 25.93
CA LEU A 244 -19.59 -7.50 27.01
C LEU A 244 -19.88 -6.85 28.36
N SER A 245 -20.30 -7.66 29.32
CA SER A 245 -20.35 -7.31 30.73
C SER A 245 -18.98 -7.49 31.37
N ILE A 246 -18.73 -6.86 32.51
CA ILE A 246 -17.50 -7.08 33.28
C ILE A 246 -17.44 -8.55 33.70
N GLY A 247 -16.33 -9.20 33.38
CA GLY A 247 -16.10 -10.64 33.56
C GLY A 247 -16.36 -11.48 32.31
N ASP A 248 -17.06 -10.95 31.30
CA ASP A 248 -17.33 -11.68 30.07
C ASP A 248 -16.07 -11.83 29.22
N GLU A 249 -16.04 -12.92 28.44
CA GLU A 249 -14.96 -13.24 27.52
C GLU A 249 -15.49 -13.36 26.09
N ILE A 250 -14.70 -12.92 25.13
CA ILE A 250 -14.94 -13.15 23.70
C ILE A 250 -13.75 -13.83 23.07
N GLU A 251 -14.01 -14.86 22.26
CA GLU A 251 -12.98 -15.57 21.50
C GLU A 251 -13.02 -15.15 20.04
N LEU A 252 -11.85 -14.83 19.47
CA LEU A 252 -11.67 -14.50 18.07
C LEU A 252 -10.30 -14.94 17.58
N ALA A 253 -10.26 -15.76 16.51
CA ALA A 253 -9.02 -16.19 15.86
C ALA A 253 -7.95 -16.77 16.82
N GLY A 254 -8.39 -17.55 17.82
CA GLY A 254 -7.51 -18.17 18.82
C GLY A 254 -7.03 -17.23 19.93
N TYR A 255 -7.56 -16.01 19.98
CA TYR A 255 -7.40 -15.09 21.10
C TYR A 255 -8.66 -15.05 21.93
N THR A 256 -8.49 -14.98 23.26
CA THR A 256 -9.59 -14.70 24.18
C THR A 256 -9.37 -13.31 24.78
N LEU A 257 -10.39 -12.48 24.73
CA LEU A 257 -10.37 -11.15 25.31
C LEU A 257 -11.37 -11.11 26.46
N ARG A 258 -10.87 -10.96 27.69
CA ARG A 258 -11.70 -10.84 28.89
C ARG A 258 -11.88 -9.38 29.25
N TYR A 259 -13.12 -8.98 29.53
CA TYR A 259 -13.41 -7.61 29.95
C TYR A 259 -13.31 -7.45 31.48
N ASP A 260 -12.22 -6.89 31.99
CA ASP A 260 -11.92 -6.90 33.42
C ASP A 260 -12.54 -5.72 34.18
N ARG A 261 -12.55 -4.52 33.60
CA ARG A 261 -12.94 -3.30 34.33
C ARG A 261 -13.38 -2.13 33.44
N LEU A 262 -14.19 -1.25 34.01
CA LEU A 262 -14.52 0.07 33.45
C LEU A 262 -14.13 1.17 34.43
N ASP A 263 -13.25 2.08 33.98
CA ASP A 263 -12.92 3.28 34.72
C ASP A 263 -13.48 4.51 33.99
N GLN A 264 -14.03 5.45 34.75
CA GLN A 264 -14.42 6.78 34.27
C GLN A 264 -13.80 7.84 35.17
N PHE A 265 -13.06 8.77 34.58
CA PHE A 265 -12.39 9.83 35.35
C PHE A 265 -12.21 11.10 34.52
N MET A 266 -12.06 12.23 35.21
CA MET A 266 -11.70 13.51 34.60
C MET A 266 -10.18 13.62 34.55
N HIS A 267 -9.63 14.00 33.40
CA HIS A 267 -8.21 14.31 33.24
C HIS A 267 -7.92 15.77 33.59
N GLU A 268 -6.66 16.10 33.87
CA GLU A 268 -6.25 17.44 34.33
C GLU A 268 -6.55 18.55 33.30
N ASP A 269 -6.59 18.20 32.01
CA ASP A 269 -6.96 19.11 30.91
C ASP A 269 -8.48 19.23 30.68
N GLY A 270 -9.29 18.66 31.56
CA GLY A 270 -10.75 18.74 31.52
C GLY A 270 -11.43 17.67 30.65
N ARG A 271 -10.68 16.76 30.01
CA ARG A 271 -11.29 15.63 29.28
C ARG A 271 -11.98 14.64 30.22
N ARG A 272 -13.17 14.19 29.85
CA ARG A 272 -13.82 13.03 30.49
C ARG A 272 -13.38 11.75 29.78
N ILE A 273 -12.60 10.92 30.46
CA ILE A 273 -12.05 9.69 29.91
C ILE A 273 -12.87 8.50 30.42
N THR A 274 -13.32 7.66 29.49
CA THR A 274 -13.91 6.35 29.79
C THR A 274 -12.97 5.27 29.26
N ARG A 275 -12.37 4.48 30.15
CA ARG A 275 -11.36 3.48 29.83
C ARG A 275 -11.86 2.09 30.19
N GLY A 276 -11.89 1.18 29.22
CA GLY A 276 -12.07 -0.24 29.48
C GLY A 276 -10.72 -0.89 29.73
N GLU A 277 -10.59 -1.72 30.76
CA GLU A 277 -9.44 -2.60 30.93
C GLU A 277 -9.84 -4.01 30.52
N MET A 278 -9.05 -4.60 29.64
CA MET A 278 -9.29 -5.94 29.11
C MET A 278 -8.01 -6.75 29.19
N MET A 279 -8.12 -8.04 29.49
CA MET A 279 -7.03 -8.98 29.41
C MET A 279 -7.08 -9.71 28.08
N LEU A 280 -6.01 -9.65 27.31
CA LEU A 280 -5.84 -10.50 26.14
C LEU A 280 -5.12 -11.78 26.56
N LEU A 281 -5.69 -12.92 26.20
CA LEU A 281 -5.17 -14.25 26.43
C LEU A 281 -4.96 -14.99 25.10
N LYS A 282 -4.00 -15.91 25.09
CA LYS A 282 -3.80 -16.90 24.02
C LYS A 282 -3.45 -18.24 24.66
N ASP A 283 -4.15 -19.29 24.27
CA ASP A 283 -4.02 -20.64 24.86
C ASP A 283 -4.16 -20.62 26.40
N GLY A 284 -5.09 -19.82 26.91
CA GLY A 284 -5.35 -19.64 28.34
C GLY A 284 -4.29 -18.84 29.12
N LYS A 285 -3.24 -18.34 28.46
CA LYS A 285 -2.20 -17.51 29.10
C LYS A 285 -2.45 -16.04 28.84
N GLU A 286 -2.38 -15.23 29.89
CA GLU A 286 -2.43 -13.77 29.79
C GLU A 286 -1.19 -13.24 29.05
N ILE A 287 -1.40 -12.56 27.92
CA ILE A 287 -0.31 -12.06 27.08
C ILE A 287 -0.17 -10.53 27.12
N LYS A 288 -1.27 -9.80 27.31
CA LYS A 288 -1.23 -8.32 27.39
C LYS A 288 -2.52 -7.75 27.98
N LYS A 289 -2.38 -6.76 28.87
CA LYS A 289 -3.49 -5.87 29.25
C LYS A 289 -3.71 -4.82 28.16
N LEU A 290 -4.94 -4.72 27.69
CA LEU A 290 -5.41 -3.74 26.72
C LEU A 290 -6.28 -2.71 27.44
N ALA A 291 -6.05 -1.44 27.16
CA ALA A 291 -6.76 -0.35 27.83
C ALA A 291 -7.34 0.66 26.81
N PRO A 292 -8.26 0.22 25.91
CA PRO A 292 -8.90 1.14 24.98
C PRO A 292 -9.70 2.19 25.75
N ARG A 293 -9.74 3.42 25.23
CA ARG A 293 -10.44 4.51 25.89
C ARG A 293 -11.18 5.41 24.92
N PHE A 294 -12.19 6.07 25.44
CA PHE A 294 -12.94 7.11 24.79
C PHE A 294 -12.78 8.40 25.59
N ASP A 295 -12.27 9.43 24.92
CA ASP A 295 -12.01 10.74 25.48
C ASP A 295 -13.11 11.69 24.96
N LEU A 296 -13.83 12.33 25.88
CA LEU A 296 -14.74 13.42 25.55
C LEU A 296 -14.09 14.75 25.96
N TYR A 297 -13.80 15.59 24.98
CA TYR A 297 -13.19 16.89 25.20
C TYR A 297 -14.19 17.92 25.77
N PRO A 298 -13.71 18.97 26.45
CA PRO A 298 -14.59 20.01 27.02
C PRO A 298 -15.48 20.72 26.00
N ASP A 299 -15.05 20.79 24.75
CA ASP A 299 -15.80 21.34 23.61
C ASP A 299 -16.82 20.35 23.01
N GLY A 300 -16.97 19.17 23.62
CA GLY A 300 -17.89 18.12 23.22
C GLY A 300 -17.36 17.19 22.14
N GLN A 301 -16.12 17.37 21.66
CA GLN A 301 -15.55 16.48 20.63
C GLN A 301 -15.23 15.09 21.21
N PRO A 302 -15.76 14.00 20.62
CA PRO A 302 -15.43 12.64 21.03
C PRO A 302 -14.18 12.12 20.30
N MET A 303 -13.34 11.35 20.98
CA MET A 303 -12.21 10.66 20.39
C MET A 303 -12.08 9.24 20.94
N THR A 304 -12.04 8.25 20.05
CA THR A 304 -11.78 6.85 20.43
C THR A 304 -10.31 6.53 20.23
N ILE A 305 -9.67 6.00 21.28
CA ILE A 305 -8.26 5.58 21.27
C ILE A 305 -8.24 4.06 21.43
N PRO A 306 -7.87 3.31 20.37
CA PRO A 306 -7.81 1.86 20.44
C PRO A 306 -6.64 1.39 21.29
N ALA A 307 -6.77 0.20 21.85
CA ALA A 307 -5.63 -0.54 22.36
C ALA A 307 -5.10 -1.48 21.27
N VAL A 308 -3.78 -1.55 21.17
CA VAL A 308 -3.10 -2.35 20.14
C VAL A 308 -2.06 -3.27 20.78
N ARG A 309 -2.06 -4.53 20.34
CA ARG A 309 -0.92 -5.44 20.50
C ARG A 309 -0.38 -5.75 19.12
N SER A 310 0.86 -5.37 18.86
CA SER A 310 1.54 -5.69 17.61
C SER A 310 2.71 -6.62 17.81
N THR A 311 2.82 -7.61 16.94
CA THR A 311 3.97 -8.52 16.84
C THR A 311 4.42 -8.62 15.39
N LEU A 312 5.48 -9.41 15.13
CA LEU A 312 5.88 -9.70 13.75
C LEU A 312 4.91 -10.65 13.03
N VAL A 313 4.03 -11.34 13.77
CA VAL A 313 3.13 -12.39 13.24
C VAL A 313 1.71 -11.87 13.09
N ASP A 314 1.21 -11.14 14.08
CA ASP A 314 -0.15 -10.63 14.12
C ASP A 314 -0.29 -9.32 14.91
N ASP A 315 -1.40 -8.63 14.62
CA ASP A 315 -1.86 -7.45 15.33
C ASP A 315 -3.26 -7.71 15.91
N VAL A 316 -3.48 -7.29 17.16
CA VAL A 316 -4.80 -7.27 17.80
C VAL A 316 -5.19 -5.83 18.07
N TYR A 317 -6.29 -5.41 17.45
CA TYR A 317 -6.91 -4.12 17.65
C TYR A 317 -8.17 -4.27 18.48
N ASN A 318 -8.31 -3.43 19.50
CA ASN A 318 -9.50 -3.38 20.33
C ASN A 318 -10.05 -1.97 20.36
N PHE A 319 -11.30 -1.84 19.92
CA PHE A 319 -12.08 -0.62 19.96
C PHE A 319 -13.23 -0.81 20.94
N LYS A 320 -13.47 0.19 21.78
CA LYS A 320 -14.70 0.27 22.55
C LYS A 320 -15.59 1.35 21.94
N HIS A 321 -16.68 0.93 21.31
CA HIS A 321 -17.79 1.82 20.97
C HIS A 321 -18.74 1.89 22.17
N PHE A 322 -19.11 3.12 22.55
CA PHE A 322 -20.00 3.44 23.67
C PHE A 322 -21.38 3.82 23.15
#